data_AF-A0A2T6C8U1-F1
#
_entry.id   AF-A0A2T6C8U1-F1
#
_cell.length_a   1.000
_cell.length_b   1.000
_cell.length_c   1.000
_cell.angle_alpha   90.00
_cell.angle_beta   90.00
_cell.angle_gamma   90.00
#
_symmetry.space_group_name_H-M   'P 1'
#
loop_
_entity.id
_entity.type
_entity.pdbx_description
1 polymer ?
#
loop_
_entity_poly.entity_id
_entity_poly.type
_entity_poly.pdbx_seq_one_letter_code
_entity_poly.pdbx_strand_id
1 'polypeptide(L)'
;METTTRLMQAIRQTPIRTLREVEGFIMNRLQGAILDEAFALVDQGLASPQDVDAAMRDGLARRWVFMGPFETIDLNAPGGVADFIDRYGPAYDRIGAHRPGRTDWSGPVSDSVIDALQGYDRKTRSNWRDDRLAKLAKFVGEEKES
;
A
#
# COMPACT_ATOMS: atom_id res chain seq x y z
N MET A 1 24.53 9.43 8.98
CA MET A 1 23.49 8.42 8.70
C MET A 1 23.64 7.18 9.56
N GLU A 2 24.82 6.55 9.60
CA GLU A 2 25.01 5.29 10.36
C GLU A 2 24.68 5.39 11.85
N THR A 3 25.05 6.49 12.52
CA THR A 3 24.68 6.75 13.93
C THR A 3 23.17 6.77 14.14
N THR A 4 22.41 7.45 13.26
CA THR A 4 20.95 7.54 13.33
C THR A 4 20.30 6.18 13.06
N THR A 5 20.81 5.43 12.06
CA THR A 5 20.35 4.07 11.78
C THR A 5 20.49 3.18 13.01
N ARG A 6 21.68 3.18 13.64
CA ARG A 6 21.95 2.40 14.86
C ARG A 6 21.06 2.83 16.02
N LEU A 7 20.86 4.13 16.22
CA LEU A 7 19.98 4.65 17.27
C LEU A 7 18.52 4.18 17.08
N MET A 8 17.99 4.27 15.85
CA MET A 8 16.63 3.83 15.55
C MET A 8 16.48 2.32 15.76
N GLN A 9 17.46 1.52 15.34
CA GLN A 9 17.48 0.08 15.59
C GLN A 9 17.54 -0.25 17.08
N ALA A 10 18.30 0.51 17.89
CA ALA A 10 18.41 0.31 19.33
C ALA A 10 17.06 0.49 20.07
N ILE A 11 16.17 1.33 19.53
CA ILE A 11 14.79 1.48 20.02
C ILE A 11 13.77 0.63 19.23
N ARG A 12 14.24 -0.42 18.55
CA ARG A 12 13.46 -1.39 17.77
C ARG A 12 12.66 -0.80 16.58
N GLN A 13 13.06 0.38 16.09
CA GLN A 13 12.51 0.95 14.87
C GLN A 13 13.23 0.38 13.63
N THR A 14 12.55 0.41 12.49
CA THR A 14 13.11 -0.04 11.20
C THR A 14 13.50 1.19 10.35
N PRO A 15 14.75 1.65 10.38
CA PRO A 15 15.17 2.81 9.60
C PRO A 15 15.19 2.51 8.10
N ILE A 16 14.54 3.36 7.31
CA ILE A 16 14.58 3.31 5.85
C ILE A 16 15.67 4.25 5.34
N ARG A 17 16.63 3.72 4.57
CA ARG A 17 17.71 4.51 3.97
C ARG A 17 17.30 4.99 2.57
N THR A 18 17.16 6.30 2.41
CA THR A 18 17.02 6.94 1.10
C THR A 18 18.41 7.17 0.48
N LEU A 19 18.55 6.91 -0.82
CA LEU A 19 19.80 7.16 -1.56
C LEU A 19 19.94 8.63 -1.97
N ARG A 20 18.81 9.30 -2.15
CA ARG A 20 18.68 10.72 -2.48
C ARG A 20 17.40 11.26 -1.88
N GLU A 21 17.35 12.56 -1.67
CA GLU A 21 16.13 13.23 -1.26
C GLU A 21 15.09 13.17 -2.40
N VAL A 22 13.84 12.90 -2.01
CA VAL A 22 12.68 12.88 -2.89
C VAL A 22 11.49 13.47 -2.13
N GLU A 23 10.70 14.29 -2.81
CA GLU A 23 9.47 14.82 -2.26
C GLU A 23 8.53 13.68 -1.83
N GLY A 24 7.99 13.80 -0.62
CA GLY A 24 7.09 12.80 -0.02
C GLY A 24 7.79 11.57 0.57
N PHE A 25 9.12 11.44 0.49
CA PHE A 25 9.84 10.23 0.89
C PHE A 25 9.34 8.97 0.15
N ILE A 26 9.93 7.79 0.41
CA ILE A 26 9.56 6.56 -0.30
C ILE A 26 8.11 6.15 0.03
N MET A 27 7.71 6.26 1.30
CA MET A 27 6.41 5.78 1.76
C MET A 27 5.24 6.54 1.12
N ASN A 28 5.26 7.88 1.10
CA ASN A 28 4.13 8.62 0.51
C ASN A 28 4.10 8.51 -1.01
N ARG A 29 5.24 8.24 -1.67
CA ARG A 29 5.25 7.97 -3.11
C ARG A 29 4.56 6.64 -3.46
N LEU A 30 4.80 5.59 -2.67
CA LEU A 30 4.08 4.31 -2.82
C LEU A 30 2.59 4.49 -2.51
N GLN A 31 2.27 5.21 -1.43
CA GLN A 31 0.88 5.51 -1.08
C GLN A 31 0.18 6.32 -2.17
N GLY A 32 0.85 7.33 -2.73
CA GLY A 32 0.32 8.16 -3.82
C GLY A 32 -0.01 7.34 -5.07
N ALA A 33 0.90 6.43 -5.47
CA ALA A 33 0.65 5.55 -6.63
C ALA A 33 -0.57 4.63 -6.43
N ILE A 34 -0.77 4.12 -5.22
CA ILE A 34 -1.95 3.30 -4.88
C ILE A 34 -3.22 4.16 -4.89
N LEU A 35 -3.17 5.37 -4.34
CA LEU A 35 -4.31 6.29 -4.33
C LEU A 35 -4.67 6.73 -5.75
N ASP A 36 -3.70 7.04 -6.60
CA ASP A 36 -3.95 7.43 -7.98
C ASP A 36 -4.72 6.34 -8.74
N GLU A 37 -4.30 5.08 -8.60
CA GLU A 37 -5.02 3.94 -9.19
C GLU A 37 -6.39 3.75 -8.55
N ALA A 38 -6.51 3.85 -7.22
CA ALA A 38 -7.78 3.71 -6.52
C ALA A 38 -8.83 4.71 -7.02
N PHE A 39 -8.45 6.00 -7.13
CA PHE A 39 -9.32 7.03 -7.70
C PHE A 39 -9.60 6.77 -9.18
N ALA A 40 -8.62 6.32 -9.97
CA ALA A 40 -8.84 5.99 -11.38
C ALA A 40 -9.87 4.87 -11.57
N LEU A 41 -9.83 3.84 -10.73
CA LEU A 41 -10.78 2.72 -10.76
C LEU A 41 -12.21 3.16 -10.44
N VAL A 42 -12.37 4.05 -9.45
CA VAL A 42 -13.68 4.61 -9.09
C VAL A 42 -14.20 5.57 -10.16
N ASP A 43 -13.36 6.47 -10.65
CA ASP A 43 -13.71 7.46 -11.68
C ASP A 43 -14.18 6.80 -13.00
N GLN A 44 -13.53 5.71 -13.38
CA GLN A 44 -13.91 4.91 -14.56
C GLN A 44 -15.11 3.98 -14.31
N GLY A 45 -15.67 3.95 -13.10
CA GLY A 45 -16.76 3.07 -12.72
C GLY A 45 -16.39 1.58 -12.73
N LEU A 46 -15.10 1.26 -12.62
CA LEU A 46 -14.59 -0.12 -12.61
C LEU A 46 -14.77 -0.80 -11.24
N ALA A 47 -14.84 -0.01 -10.16
CA ALA A 47 -15.06 -0.50 -8.81
C ALA A 47 -15.76 0.57 -7.94
N SER A 48 -16.50 0.12 -6.92
CA SER A 48 -16.95 1.02 -5.85
C SER A 48 -15.80 1.35 -4.89
N PRO A 49 -15.84 2.47 -4.14
CA PRO A 49 -14.85 2.75 -3.12
C PRO A 49 -14.70 1.61 -2.09
N GLN A 50 -15.80 0.94 -1.74
CA GLN A 50 -15.80 -0.19 -0.81
C GLN A 50 -15.11 -1.43 -1.38
N ASP A 51 -15.27 -1.70 -2.68
CA ASP A 51 -14.60 -2.82 -3.35
C ASP A 51 -13.09 -2.57 -3.48
N VAL A 52 -12.68 -1.32 -3.75
CA VAL A 52 -11.27 -0.93 -3.75
C VAL A 52 -10.65 -1.14 -2.36
N ASP A 53 -11.32 -0.67 -1.31
CA ASP A 53 -10.90 -0.88 0.07
C ASP A 53 -10.84 -2.37 0.45
N ALA A 54 -11.77 -3.19 -0.04
CA ALA A 54 -11.77 -4.63 0.18
C ALA A 54 -10.62 -5.32 -0.57
N ALA A 55 -10.37 -4.98 -1.83
CA ALA A 55 -9.25 -5.52 -2.61
C ALA A 55 -7.90 -5.25 -1.92
N MET A 56 -7.76 -4.07 -1.30
CA MET A 56 -6.59 -3.73 -0.49
C MET A 56 -6.58 -4.50 0.84
N ARG A 57 -7.53 -4.22 1.74
CA ARG A 57 -7.55 -4.76 3.11
C ARG A 57 -7.61 -6.28 3.15
N ASP A 58 -8.47 -6.88 2.33
CA ASP A 58 -8.75 -8.31 2.34
C ASP A 58 -7.92 -9.09 1.32
N GLY A 59 -7.27 -8.42 0.37
CA GLY A 59 -6.37 -9.00 -0.62
C GLY A 59 -4.91 -8.59 -0.42
N LEU A 60 -4.48 -7.54 -1.12
CA LEU A 60 -3.07 -7.15 -1.27
C LEU A 60 -2.37 -6.88 0.06
N ALA A 61 -3.02 -6.14 0.97
CA ALA A 61 -2.42 -5.72 2.22
C ALA A 61 -2.10 -6.89 3.15
N ARG A 62 -2.83 -8.02 3.06
CA ARG A 62 -2.61 -9.17 3.94
C ARG A 62 -1.20 -9.74 3.83
N ARG A 63 -0.67 -9.86 2.61
CA ARG A 63 0.72 -10.26 2.39
C ARG A 63 1.70 -9.12 2.64
N TRP A 64 1.30 -7.88 2.35
CA TRP A 64 2.18 -6.72 2.52
C TRP A 64 2.47 -6.33 3.97
N VAL A 65 1.67 -6.84 4.91
CA VAL A 65 1.99 -6.77 6.34
C VAL A 65 3.27 -7.54 6.68
N PHE A 66 3.59 -8.60 5.93
CA PHE A 66 4.75 -9.47 6.20
C PHE A 66 5.92 -9.20 5.26
N MET A 67 5.65 -8.85 4.00
CA MET A 67 6.67 -8.76 2.95
C MET A 67 6.45 -7.57 2.01
N GLY A 68 7.54 -7.09 1.39
CA GLY A 68 7.47 -6.01 0.40
C GLY A 68 6.95 -6.47 -0.98
N PRO A 69 6.71 -5.52 -1.90
CA PRO A 69 6.23 -5.85 -3.24
C PRO A 69 7.25 -6.66 -4.07
N PHE A 70 8.55 -6.49 -3.85
CA PHE A 70 9.58 -7.23 -4.58
C PHE A 70 9.70 -8.68 -4.13
N GLU A 71 9.73 -8.93 -2.82
CA GLU A 71 9.69 -10.29 -2.26
C GLU A 71 8.37 -10.99 -2.64
N THR A 72 7.26 -10.25 -2.65
CA THR A 72 5.98 -10.78 -3.14
C THR A 72 6.08 -11.33 -4.56
N ILE A 73 6.65 -10.58 -5.51
CA ILE A 73 6.73 -11.04 -6.91
C ILE A 73 7.77 -12.13 -7.11
N ASP A 74 8.84 -12.14 -6.31
CA ASP A 74 9.82 -13.22 -6.28
C ASP A 74 9.15 -14.56 -5.92
N LEU A 75 8.30 -14.56 -4.89
CA LEU A 75 7.60 -15.76 -4.45
C LEU A 75 6.39 -16.14 -5.32
N ASN A 76 5.88 -15.24 -6.16
CA ASN A 76 4.73 -15.50 -7.04
C ASN A 76 5.13 -16.20 -8.36
N ALA A 77 6.42 -16.40 -8.63
CA ALA A 77 6.91 -17.07 -9.82
C ALA A 77 7.99 -18.11 -9.46
N PRO A 78 7.91 -19.35 -9.99
CA PRO A 78 8.89 -20.40 -9.66
C PRO A 78 10.35 -20.03 -9.92
N GLY A 79 10.62 -19.18 -10.92
CA GLY A 79 11.97 -18.69 -11.23
C GLY A 79 12.31 -17.31 -10.62
N GLY A 80 11.60 -16.88 -9.59
CA GLY A 80 11.82 -15.59 -8.93
C GLY A 80 11.40 -14.39 -9.78
N VAL A 81 11.94 -13.22 -9.44
CA VAL A 81 11.58 -11.94 -10.09
C VAL A 81 11.72 -11.98 -11.63
N ALA A 82 12.78 -12.61 -12.16
CA ALA A 82 13.00 -12.66 -13.61
C ALA A 82 11.85 -13.41 -14.33
N ASP A 83 11.46 -14.56 -13.78
CA ASP A 83 10.34 -15.36 -14.30
C ASP A 83 9.00 -14.62 -14.12
N PHE A 84 8.82 -13.86 -13.04
CA PHE A 84 7.63 -13.02 -12.86
C PHE A 84 7.53 -11.96 -13.97
N ILE A 85 8.64 -11.28 -14.27
CA ILE A 85 8.70 -10.24 -15.31
C ILE A 85 8.35 -10.86 -16.68
N ASP A 86 8.95 -11.99 -17.04
CA ASP A 86 8.71 -12.63 -18.33
C ASP A 86 7.26 -13.13 -18.47
N ARG A 87 6.68 -13.69 -17.40
CA ARG A 87 5.31 -14.24 -17.41
C ARG A 87 4.24 -13.16 -17.36
N TYR A 88 4.38 -12.18 -16.46
CA TYR A 88 3.31 -11.26 -16.11
C TYR A 88 3.57 -9.82 -16.57
N GLY A 89 4.81 -9.46 -16.91
CA GLY A 89 5.17 -8.16 -17.47
C GLY A 89 4.24 -7.72 -18.61
N PRO A 90 4.02 -8.55 -19.66
CA PRO A 90 3.11 -8.20 -20.75
C PRO A 90 1.66 -7.94 -20.31
N ALA A 91 1.20 -8.58 -19.24
CA ALA A 91 -0.13 -8.33 -18.69
C ALA A 91 -0.17 -6.98 -17.96
N TYR A 92 0.87 -6.65 -17.18
CA TYR A 92 1.00 -5.35 -16.52
C TYR A 92 1.18 -4.21 -17.52
N ASP A 93 1.83 -4.44 -18.66
CA ASP A 93 1.91 -3.44 -19.76
C ASP A 93 0.52 -3.12 -20.30
N ARG A 94 -0.34 -4.15 -20.51
CA ARG A 94 -1.72 -3.94 -20.96
C ARG A 94 -2.59 -3.26 -19.91
N ILE A 95 -2.42 -3.62 -18.63
CA ILE A 95 -3.11 -2.94 -17.52
C ILE A 95 -2.69 -1.47 -17.46
N GLY A 96 -1.39 -1.20 -17.61
CA GLY A 96 -0.83 0.15 -17.57
C GLY A 96 -1.16 1.00 -18.80
N ALA A 97 -1.46 0.40 -19.94
CA ALA A 97 -1.72 1.11 -21.20
C ALA A 97 -2.92 2.07 -21.14
N HIS A 98 -3.88 1.80 -20.26
CA HIS A 98 -5.07 2.64 -20.06
C HIS A 98 -5.07 3.38 -18.73
N ARG A 99 -3.97 3.32 -17.96
CA ARG A 99 -3.87 4.01 -16.68
C ARG A 99 -3.75 5.52 -16.90
N PRO A 100 -4.66 6.35 -16.34
CA PRO A 100 -4.48 7.79 -16.37
C PRO A 100 -3.24 8.18 -15.56
N GLY A 101 -2.49 9.18 -16.02
CA GLY A 101 -1.25 9.58 -15.33
C GLY A 101 -1.49 10.12 -13.92
N ARG A 102 -2.44 11.06 -13.78
CA ARG A 102 -2.91 11.61 -12.50
C ARG A 102 -4.41 11.85 -12.62
N THR A 103 -5.20 11.12 -11.85
CA THR A 103 -6.65 11.32 -11.78
C THR A 103 -6.95 12.62 -11.04
N ASP A 104 -7.82 13.46 -11.58
CA ASP A 104 -8.32 14.61 -10.84
C ASP A 104 -9.17 14.11 -9.67
N TRP A 105 -8.72 14.36 -8.44
CA TRP A 105 -9.42 13.93 -7.23
C TRP A 105 -10.52 14.92 -6.82
N SER A 106 -10.92 15.83 -7.70
CA SER A 106 -12.03 16.74 -7.47
C SER A 106 -13.29 16.28 -8.20
N GLY A 107 -14.43 16.86 -7.82
CA GLY A 107 -15.70 16.61 -8.50
C GLY A 107 -16.31 15.23 -8.17
N PRO A 108 -16.98 14.59 -9.15
CA PRO A 108 -17.84 13.43 -8.88
C PRO A 108 -17.13 12.25 -8.21
N VAL A 109 -15.86 11.99 -8.55
CA VAL A 109 -15.10 10.89 -7.95
C VAL A 109 -14.85 11.13 -6.46
N SER A 110 -14.50 12.37 -6.06
CA SER A 110 -14.35 12.69 -4.64
C SER A 110 -15.67 12.62 -3.89
N ASP A 111 -16.76 13.08 -4.49
CA ASP A 111 -18.09 13.01 -3.86
C ASP A 111 -18.47 11.55 -3.60
N SER A 112 -18.23 10.66 -4.58
CA SER A 112 -18.45 9.22 -4.43
C SER A 112 -17.64 8.61 -3.27
N VAL A 113 -16.36 8.93 -3.16
CA VAL A 113 -15.49 8.43 -2.06
C VAL A 113 -15.91 9.03 -0.72
N ILE A 114 -16.26 10.32 -0.67
CA ILE A 114 -16.72 10.99 0.55
C ILE A 114 -18.01 10.35 1.04
N ASP A 115 -18.99 10.19 0.15
CA ASP A 115 -20.30 9.59 0.46
C ASP A 115 -20.16 8.13 0.92
N ALA A 116 -19.28 7.37 0.26
CA ALA A 116 -18.97 5.99 0.64
C ALA A 116 -18.40 5.84 2.07
N LEU A 117 -17.74 6.88 2.59
CA LEU A 117 -17.12 6.91 3.91
C LEU A 117 -17.97 7.66 4.95
N GLN A 118 -19.20 8.03 4.62
CA GLN A 118 -20.17 8.52 5.60
C GLN A 118 -20.67 7.36 6.47
N GLY A 119 -21.05 7.66 7.71
CA GLY A 119 -21.75 6.69 8.57
C GLY A 119 -20.93 6.05 9.70
N TYR A 120 -19.68 6.44 9.91
CA TYR A 120 -18.93 6.08 11.13
C TYR A 120 -18.45 7.30 11.90
N ASP A 121 -18.42 7.20 13.23
CA ASP A 121 -17.72 8.18 14.07
C ASP A 121 -16.21 8.06 13.84
N ARG A 122 -15.60 9.15 13.35
CA ARG A 122 -14.16 9.18 12.98
C ARG A 122 -13.27 8.86 14.17
N LYS A 123 -13.64 9.31 15.37
CA LYS A 123 -12.84 9.07 16.58
C LYS A 123 -12.87 7.59 16.94
N THR A 124 -14.06 7.00 17.03
CA THR A 124 -14.27 5.57 17.28
C THR A 124 -13.55 4.71 16.24
N ARG A 125 -13.67 5.07 14.97
CA ARG A 125 -13.01 4.32 13.88
C ARG A 125 -11.48 4.42 13.94
N SER A 126 -10.94 5.57 14.31
CA SER A 126 -9.50 5.77 14.50
C SER A 126 -8.98 4.94 15.67
N ASN A 127 -9.67 4.98 16.81
CA ASN A 127 -9.31 4.16 17.98
C ASN A 127 -9.32 2.66 17.63
N TRP A 128 -10.36 2.20 16.92
CA TRP A 128 -10.41 0.82 16.45
C TRP A 128 -9.22 0.45 15.55
N ARG A 129 -8.82 1.34 14.64
CA ARG A 129 -7.66 1.12 13.75
C ARG A 129 -6.38 1.00 14.57
N ASP A 130 -6.16 1.92 15.49
CA ASP A 130 -4.94 2.00 16.28
C ASP A 130 -4.79 0.77 17.21
N ASP A 131 -5.90 0.32 17.81
CA ASP A 131 -5.93 -0.94 18.58
C ASP A 131 -5.57 -2.16 17.73
N ARG A 132 -6.04 -2.21 16.47
CA ARG A 132 -5.72 -3.31 15.54
C ARG A 132 -4.27 -3.26 15.11
N LEU A 133 -3.73 -2.08 14.83
CA LEU A 133 -2.32 -1.89 14.48
C LEU A 133 -1.40 -2.25 15.66
N ALA A 134 -1.76 -1.91 16.90
CA ALA A 134 -1.00 -2.29 18.08
C ALA A 134 -0.95 -3.81 18.25
N LYS A 135 -2.09 -4.50 18.09
CA LYS A 135 -2.15 -5.97 18.13
C LYS A 135 -1.33 -6.60 17.01
N LEU A 136 -1.39 -6.04 15.81
CA LEU A 136 -0.62 -6.53 14.68
C LEU A 136 0.89 -6.32 14.87
N ALA A 137 1.31 -5.16 15.37
CA ALA A 137 2.71 -4.86 15.66
C ALA A 137 3.29 -5.82 16.70
N LYS A 138 2.49 -6.20 17.71
CA LYS A 138 2.86 -7.24 18.68
C LYS A 138 3.05 -8.59 17.99
N PHE A 139 2.07 -9.02 17.20
CA PHE A 139 2.12 -10.31 16.48
C PHE A 139 3.33 -10.41 15.53
N VAL A 140 3.54 -9.41 14.68
CA VAL A 140 4.68 -9.36 13.75
C VAL A 140 6.02 -9.22 14.50
N GLY A 141 6.02 -8.56 15.66
CA GLY A 141 7.18 -8.47 16.53
C GLY A 141 7.61 -9.83 17.11
N GLU A 142 6.65 -10.65 17.53
CA GLU A 142 6.88 -12.01 18.06
C GLU A 142 7.47 -12.95 16.97
N GLU A 143 7.04 -12.82 15.71
CA GLU A 143 7.61 -13.61 14.59
C GLU A 143 9.07 -13.26 14.28
N LYS A 144 9.51 -12.02 14.51
CA LYS A 144 10.93 -11.63 14.30
C LYS A 144 11.87 -12.20 15.36
N GLU A 145 11.35 -12.69 16.48
CA GLU A 145 12.13 -13.27 17.58
C GLU A 145 12.25 -14.81 17.48
N SER A 146 11.55 -15.45 16.54
CA SER A 146 11.59 -16.90 16.26
C SER A 146 12.53 -17.25 15.11
#